data_AF-A0A151M4B4-F1
#
_entry.id   AF-A0A151M4B4-F1
#
_cell.length_a   1.000
_cell.length_b   1.000
_cell.length_c   1.000
_cell.angle_alpha   90.00
_cell.angle_beta   90.00
_cell.angle_gamma   90.00
#
_symmetry.space_group_name_H-M   'P 1'
#
loop_
_entity.id
_entity.type
_entity.pdbx_description
1 polymer ?
#
loop_
_entity_poly.entity_id
_entity_poly.type
_entity_poly.pdbx_seq_one_letter_code
_entity_poly.pdbx_strand_id
1 'polypeptide(L)'
;MGQQVDAKREHGKKAMPGPGCISILLAAGCRQRLPPKNVYYYRCPDHRKNYVMSFAFCFDREDDIYQFAYCYPYTYTRLQHYLDNLQRRNMDYFCRELLGLSVQQRRLDLLTITNPGLLPTSNREAPPYL
;
A
#
# COMPACT_ATOMS: atom_id res chain seq x y z
N MET A 1 -25.59 4.29 16.47
CA MET A 1 -24.57 3.66 17.34
C MET A 1 -23.20 4.03 16.78
N GLY A 2 -22.73 5.24 17.06
CA GLY A 2 -21.44 5.72 16.54
C GLY A 2 -20.30 5.08 17.33
N GLN A 3 -19.46 4.29 16.68
CA GLN A 3 -18.17 3.93 17.26
C GLN A 3 -17.27 5.17 17.22
N GLN A 4 -17.41 6.01 18.22
CA GLN A 4 -16.43 7.03 18.54
C GLN A 4 -15.14 6.29 18.90
N VAL A 5 -14.16 6.32 18.00
CA VAL A 5 -12.82 5.83 18.32
C VAL A 5 -12.24 6.84 19.31
N ASP A 6 -12.47 6.55 20.59
CA ASP A 6 -12.33 7.49 21.69
C ASP A 6 -10.85 7.85 21.86
N ALA A 7 -10.44 8.96 21.24
CA ALA A 7 -9.15 9.56 21.51
C ALA A 7 -9.21 10.19 22.90
N LYS A 8 -9.09 9.36 23.95
CA LYS A 8 -9.00 9.80 25.35
C LYS A 8 -8.09 11.02 25.43
N ARG A 9 -8.66 12.17 25.78
CA ARG A 9 -7.99 13.47 25.95
C ARG A 9 -7.16 13.41 27.24
N GLU A 10 -6.14 12.56 27.27
CA GLU A 10 -5.26 12.44 28.42
C GLU A 10 -4.04 13.34 28.29
N HIS A 11 -3.72 14.02 29.39
CA HIS A 11 -2.59 14.90 29.56
C HIS A 11 -1.29 14.13 29.24
N GLY A 12 -0.58 14.51 28.16
CA GLY A 12 0.71 13.91 27.78
C GLY A 12 0.81 13.37 26.34
N LYS A 13 -0.26 13.41 25.54
CA LYS A 13 -0.21 13.03 24.12
C LYS A 13 0.37 14.18 23.28
N LYS A 14 1.59 14.04 22.77
CA LYS A 14 2.13 15.00 21.77
C LYS A 14 1.53 14.69 20.40
N ALA A 15 1.02 15.72 19.73
CA ALA A 15 0.67 15.64 18.32
C ALA A 15 1.93 15.28 17.52
N MET A 16 1.77 14.48 16.47
CA MET A 16 2.89 14.06 15.61
C MET A 16 3.62 15.29 15.04
N PRO A 17 4.94 15.45 15.28
CA PRO A 17 5.72 16.51 14.66
C PRO A 17 6.12 16.05 13.24
N GLY A 18 5.22 16.26 12.27
CA GLY A 18 5.51 15.97 10.86
C GLY A 18 4.24 15.67 10.04
N PRO A 19 4.31 15.74 8.70
CA PRO A 19 3.18 15.43 7.84
C PRO A 19 2.76 13.97 8.06
N GLY A 20 1.66 13.78 8.79
CA GLY A 20 1.13 12.46 9.13
C GLY A 20 0.97 11.57 7.90
N CYS A 21 1.37 10.31 8.05
CA CYS A 21 1.37 9.33 6.97
C CYS A 21 -0.04 8.76 6.70
N ILE A 22 -0.92 8.75 7.71
CA ILE A 22 -2.23 8.12 7.59
C ILE A 22 -3.11 8.91 6.61
N SER A 23 -3.55 8.21 5.57
CA SER A 23 -4.44 8.72 4.54
C SER A 23 -5.84 8.13 4.72
N ILE A 24 -6.86 8.95 4.49
CA ILE A 24 -8.25 8.50 4.40
C ILE A 24 -8.63 8.45 2.93
N LEU A 25 -9.26 7.36 2.56
CA LEU A 25 -10.01 7.24 1.32
C LEU A 25 -11.49 7.35 1.68
N LEU A 26 -12.13 8.44 1.27
CA LEU A 26 -13.58 8.60 1.37
C LEU A 26 -14.26 7.76 0.29
N ALA A 27 -15.50 7.34 0.55
CA ALA A 27 -16.37 6.64 -0.39
C ALA A 27 -16.49 7.34 -1.75
N ALA A 28 -16.31 8.67 -1.80
CA ALA A 28 -16.36 9.48 -3.02
C ALA A 28 -15.08 9.44 -3.88
N GLY A 29 -14.11 8.57 -3.56
CA GLY A 29 -12.85 8.45 -4.32
C GLY A 29 -11.86 9.61 -4.08
N CYS A 30 -12.28 10.65 -3.35
CA CYS A 30 -11.40 11.72 -2.90
C CYS A 30 -10.48 11.20 -1.78
N ARG A 31 -9.20 11.54 -1.91
CA ARG A 31 -8.14 11.11 -1.01
C ARG A 31 -7.64 12.30 -0.26
N GLN A 32 -7.55 12.16 1.05
CA GLN A 32 -7.04 13.21 1.88
C GLN A 32 -6.22 12.64 3.02
N ARG A 33 -5.14 13.35 3.37
CA ARG A 33 -4.40 13.04 4.59
C ARG A 33 -5.24 13.42 5.80
N LEU A 34 -5.18 12.61 6.86
CA LEU A 34 -5.73 13.01 8.15
C LEU A 34 -5.05 14.31 8.61
N PRO A 35 -5.81 15.31 9.11
CA PRO A 35 -5.22 16.48 9.73
C PRO A 35 -4.26 16.04 10.85
N PRO A 36 -3.00 16.53 10.88
CA PRO A 36 -2.00 16.08 11.86
C PRO A 36 -2.43 16.38 13.31
N LYS A 37 -3.27 17.41 13.51
CA LYS A 37 -3.89 17.74 14.81
C LYS A 37 -4.78 16.63 15.38
N ASN A 38 -5.30 15.75 14.52
CA ASN A 38 -6.17 14.64 14.88
C ASN A 38 -5.40 13.32 14.97
N VAL A 39 -4.06 13.34 14.82
CA VAL A 39 -3.20 12.14 14.87
C VAL A 39 -2.17 12.30 15.98
N TYR A 40 -2.22 11.40 16.96
CA TYR A 40 -1.40 11.41 18.15
C TYR A 40 -0.45 10.22 18.15
N TYR A 41 0.78 10.44 18.59
CA TYR A 41 1.77 9.38 18.79
C TYR A 41 2.47 9.59 20.12
N TYR A 42 2.29 8.65 21.04
CA TYR A 42 2.75 8.81 22.42
C TYR A 42 3.12 7.46 23.02
N ARG A 43 3.88 7.48 24.12
CA ARG A 43 4.15 6.29 24.93
C ARG A 43 3.02 6.12 25.93
N CYS A 44 2.35 4.98 25.89
CA CYS A 44 1.28 4.67 26.83
C CYS A 44 1.86 3.89 28.03
N PRO A 45 1.70 4.38 29.28
CA PRO A 45 2.15 3.67 30.47
C PRO A 45 1.50 2.27 30.58
N ASP A 46 0.20 2.17 30.26
CA ASP A 46 -0.59 0.94 30.36
C ASP A 46 -0.19 -0.13 29.33
N HIS A 47 0.39 0.27 28.20
CA HIS A 47 0.90 -0.64 27.17
C HIS A 47 2.41 -0.90 27.32
N ARG A 48 2.87 -1.20 28.54
CA ARG A 48 4.29 -1.52 28.83
C ARG A 48 5.28 -0.46 28.30
N LYS A 49 4.89 0.82 28.28
CA LYS A 49 5.67 1.94 27.70
C LYS A 49 5.94 1.83 26.18
N ASN A 50 5.19 1.00 25.46
CA ASN A 50 5.26 0.92 24.01
C ASN A 50 4.67 2.20 23.37
N TYR A 51 5.12 2.46 22.14
CA TYR A 51 4.59 3.56 21.34
C TYR A 51 3.23 3.20 20.77
N VAL A 52 2.30 4.15 20.85
CA VAL A 52 0.92 3.99 20.37
C VAL A 52 0.60 5.17 19.46
N MET A 53 0.02 4.85 18.30
CA MET A 53 -0.60 5.80 17.40
C MET A 53 -2.11 5.78 17.62
N SER A 54 -2.73 6.95 17.81
CA SER A 54 -4.18 7.11 17.97
C SER A 54 -4.63 8.25 17.06
N PHE A 55 -5.78 8.11 16.40
CA PHE A 55 -6.34 9.16 15.57
C PHE A 55 -7.83 9.35 15.84
N ALA A 56 -8.31 10.58 15.66
CA ALA A 56 -9.71 10.96 15.81
C ALA A 56 -10.31 11.35 14.45
N PHE A 57 -11.45 10.77 14.12
CA PHE A 57 -12.18 11.08 12.88
C PHE A 57 -13.69 11.18 13.18
N CYS A 58 -14.33 12.20 12.61
CA CYS A 58 -15.77 12.38 12.69
C CYS A 58 -16.39 11.76 11.43
N PHE A 59 -17.35 10.87 11.60
CA PHE A 59 -18.13 10.31 10.50
C PHE A 59 -19.28 11.27 10.20
N ASP A 60 -19.22 11.93 9.04
CA ASP A 60 -20.18 12.98 8.67
C ASP A 60 -21.47 12.41 8.08
N ARG A 61 -21.45 11.16 7.59
CA ARG A 61 -22.61 10.45 7.03
C ARG A 61 -22.59 8.98 7.44
N GLU A 62 -23.73 8.47 7.89
CA GLU A 62 -23.86 7.06 8.33
C GLU A 62 -23.82 6.06 7.15
N ASP A 63 -24.21 6.50 5.96
CA ASP A 63 -24.23 5.65 4.74
C ASP A 63 -22.89 5.65 3.97
N ASP A 64 -21.93 6.50 4.35
CA ASP A 64 -20.64 6.59 3.65
C ASP A 64 -19.64 5.55 4.17
N ILE A 65 -18.97 4.86 3.23
CA ILE A 65 -17.91 3.89 3.55
C ILE A 65 -16.56 4.63 3.62
N TYR A 66 -16.02 4.77 4.83
CA TYR A 66 -14.68 5.34 5.04
C TYR A 66 -13.63 4.25 5.15
N GLN A 67 -12.52 4.40 4.42
CA GLN A 67 -11.38 3.49 4.49
C GLN A 67 -10.15 4.22 5.00
N PHE A 68 -9.53 3.69 6.05
CA PHE A 68 -8.29 4.21 6.61
C PHE A 68 -7.13 3.35 6.15
N ALA A 69 -6.08 3.97 5.63
CA ALA A 69 -4.88 3.27 5.21
C ALA A 69 -3.63 4.10 5.55
N TYR A 70 -2.53 3.41 5.85
CA TYR A 70 -1.24 4.08 6.07
C TYR A 70 -0.69 4.68 4.78
N CYS A 71 -0.87 3.99 3.66
CA CYS A 71 -0.50 4.44 2.32
C CYS A 71 -1.64 4.10 1.35
N TYR A 72 -1.53 4.54 0.10
CA TYR A 72 -2.47 4.10 -0.93
C TYR A 72 -2.46 2.56 -1.05
N PRO A 73 -3.59 1.87 -0.80
CA PRO A 73 -3.70 0.44 -1.11
C PRO A 73 -3.45 0.16 -2.59
N TYR A 74 -2.46 -0.68 -2.86
CA TYR A 74 -2.26 -1.32 -4.15
C TYR A 74 -2.58 -2.80 -4.02
N THR A 75 -3.71 -3.22 -4.59
CA THR A 75 -4.20 -4.59 -4.43
C THR A 75 -3.50 -5.53 -5.40
N TYR A 76 -3.36 -6.79 -4.99
CA TYR A 76 -2.77 -7.83 -5.84
C TYR A 76 -3.55 -8.00 -7.16
N THR A 77 -4.88 -7.96 -7.12
CA THR A 77 -5.73 -8.02 -8.32
C THR A 77 -5.43 -6.85 -9.28
N ARG A 78 -5.22 -5.64 -8.75
CA ARG A 78 -4.86 -4.48 -9.57
C ARG A 78 -3.48 -4.65 -10.21
N LEU A 79 -2.51 -5.21 -9.48
CA LEU A 79 -1.21 -5.57 -10.02
C LEU A 79 -1.36 -6.56 -11.19
N GLN A 80 -2.07 -7.66 -10.97
CA GLN A 80 -2.23 -8.70 -11.99
C GLN A 80 -2.92 -8.16 -13.24
N HIS A 81 -4.02 -7.41 -13.10
CA HIS A 81 -4.64 -6.75 -14.25
C HIS A 81 -3.70 -5.79 -14.98
N TYR A 82 -2.88 -5.04 -14.25
CA TYR A 82 -1.89 -4.14 -14.87
C TYR A 82 -0.85 -4.91 -15.68
N LEU A 83 -0.30 -5.99 -15.12
CA LEU A 83 0.68 -6.83 -15.81
C LEU A 83 0.07 -7.56 -17.01
N ASP A 84 -1.17 -8.03 -16.91
CA ASP A 84 -1.88 -8.67 -18.02
C ASP A 84 -2.17 -7.67 -19.14
N ASN A 85 -2.54 -6.44 -18.79
CA ASN A 85 -2.71 -5.36 -19.75
C ASN A 85 -1.39 -5.01 -20.44
N LEU A 86 -0.28 -5.01 -19.69
CA LEU A 86 1.06 -4.73 -20.22
C LEU A 86 1.51 -5.83 -21.17
N GLN A 87 1.32 -7.09 -20.81
CA GLN A 87 1.63 -8.25 -21.64
C GLN A 87 0.78 -8.29 -22.91
N ARG A 88 -0.51 -7.91 -22.83
CA ARG A 88 -1.39 -7.81 -24.01
C ARG A 88 -0.96 -6.75 -25.02
N ARG A 89 -0.12 -5.78 -24.64
CA ARG A 89 0.45 -4.81 -25.58
C ARG A 89 1.57 -5.38 -26.45
N ASN A 90 2.08 -6.58 -26.13
CA ASN A 90 3.08 -7.32 -26.90
C ASN A 90 4.24 -6.45 -27.40
N MET A 91 4.93 -5.79 -26.46
CA MET A 91 6.06 -4.91 -26.77
C MET A 91 7.34 -5.72 -26.96
N ASP A 92 8.08 -5.47 -28.04
CA ASP A 92 9.30 -6.22 -28.40
C ASP A 92 10.45 -6.10 -27.39
N TYR A 93 10.34 -5.18 -26.43
CA TYR A 93 11.32 -4.94 -25.38
C TYR A 93 10.84 -5.42 -24.00
N PHE A 94 9.71 -6.10 -23.92
CA PHE A 94 9.09 -6.54 -22.67
C PHE A 94 8.93 -8.06 -22.63
N CYS A 95 9.51 -8.69 -21.62
CA CYS A 95 9.27 -10.09 -21.30
C CYS A 95 8.73 -10.22 -19.87
N ARG A 96 7.75 -11.11 -19.68
CA ARG A 96 7.19 -11.49 -18.37
C ARG A 96 7.35 -12.98 -18.17
N GLU A 97 8.06 -13.37 -17.12
CA GLU A 97 8.33 -14.77 -16.77
C GLU A 97 7.86 -15.07 -15.35
N LEU A 98 7.50 -16.32 -15.08
CA LEU A 98 7.17 -16.76 -13.72
C LEU A 98 8.47 -17.21 -13.02
N LEU A 99 8.96 -16.40 -12.08
CA LEU A 99 10.14 -16.75 -11.28
C LEU A 99 9.84 -17.88 -10.30
N GLY A 100 8.62 -17.90 -9.76
CA GLY A 100 8.17 -18.91 -8.82
C GLY A 100 6.88 -18.55 -8.13
N LEU A 101 6.58 -19.27 -7.06
CA LEU A 101 5.39 -19.04 -6.24
C LEU A 101 5.82 -18.61 -4.83
N SER A 102 5.09 -17.66 -4.26
CA SER A 102 5.22 -17.33 -2.84
C SER A 102 4.73 -18.50 -1.98
N VAL A 103 4.98 -18.43 -0.66
CA VAL A 103 4.50 -19.44 0.31
C VAL A 103 2.99 -19.65 0.22
N GLN A 104 2.22 -18.59 -0.07
CA GLN A 104 0.77 -18.64 -0.26
C GLN A 104 0.35 -18.93 -1.71
N GLN A 105 1.22 -19.55 -2.50
CA GLN A 105 0.97 -19.95 -3.89
C GLN A 105 0.59 -18.78 -4.83
N ARG A 106 1.04 -17.56 -4.54
CA ARG A 106 0.89 -16.41 -5.47
C ARG A 106 2.04 -16.33 -6.46
N ARG A 107 1.74 -16.00 -7.71
CA ARG A 107 2.71 -15.82 -8.80
C ARG A 107 3.68 -14.69 -8.48
N LEU A 108 4.98 -15.00 -8.56
CA LEU A 108 6.08 -14.05 -8.53
C LEU A 108 6.58 -13.90 -9.96
N ASP A 109 6.18 -12.82 -10.62
CA ASP A 109 6.55 -12.57 -12.00
C ASP A 109 7.82 -11.71 -12.07
N LEU A 110 8.77 -12.10 -12.92
CA LEU A 110 9.94 -11.32 -13.31
C LEU A 110 9.63 -10.55 -14.59
N LEU A 111 9.85 -9.25 -14.57
CA LEU A 111 9.67 -8.38 -15.73
C LEU A 111 11.04 -7.95 -16.25
N THR A 112 11.33 -8.31 -17.49
CA THR A 112 12.57 -7.94 -18.16
C THR A 112 12.24 -6.88 -19.22
N ILE A 113 12.81 -5.70 -19.05
CA ILE A 113 12.68 -4.58 -20.00
C ILE A 113 14.08 -4.28 -20.54
N THR A 114 14.33 -4.66 -21.78
CA THR A 114 15.64 -4.47 -22.44
C THR A 114 15.48 -4.48 -23.96
N ASN A 115 16.56 -4.20 -24.67
CA ASN A 115 16.57 -4.24 -26.13
C ASN A 115 16.14 -5.63 -26.64
N PRO A 116 15.35 -5.71 -27.74
CA PRO A 116 14.77 -6.97 -28.22
C PRO A 116 15.80 -8.08 -28.46
N GLY A 117 17.03 -7.71 -28.86
CA GLY A 117 18.12 -8.67 -29.11
C GLY A 117 18.67 -9.37 -27.87
N LEU A 118 18.35 -8.91 -26.66
CA LEU A 118 18.82 -9.47 -25.38
C LEU A 118 17.71 -10.17 -24.60
N LEU A 119 16.50 -10.24 -25.14
CA LEU A 119 15.40 -10.90 -24.44
C LEU A 119 15.58 -12.42 -24.45
N PRO A 120 15.39 -13.09 -23.30
CA PRO A 120 15.45 -14.54 -23.21
C PRO A 120 14.33 -15.16 -24.05
N THR A 121 14.69 -15.76 -25.18
CA THR A 121 13.76 -16.50 -26.03
C THR A 121 13.49 -17.89 -25.45
N SER A 122 12.84 -17.98 -24.29
CA SER A 122 12.30 -19.19 -23.61
C SER A 122 13.13 -20.50 -23.52
N ASN A 123 14.33 -20.61 -24.12
CA ASN A 123 15.17 -21.82 -24.21
C ASN A 123 16.61 -21.53 -24.67
N ARG A 124 17.14 -20.31 -24.53
CA ARG A 124 18.56 -20.04 -24.80
C ARG A 124 19.34 -20.01 -23.48
N GLU A 125 20.27 -20.96 -23.37
CA GLU A 125 21.42 -20.88 -22.47
C GLU A 125 21.97 -19.46 -22.46
N ALA A 126 22.35 -19.00 -21.27
CA ALA A 126 22.94 -17.69 -21.03
C ALA A 126 23.94 -17.34 -22.15
N PRO A 127 23.88 -16.13 -22.72
CA PRO A 127 24.87 -15.71 -23.69
C PRO A 127 26.28 -15.86 -23.08
N PRO A 128 27.23 -16.54 -23.75
CA PRO A 128 28.58 -16.72 -23.26
C PRO A 128 29.34 -15.41 -23.50
N TYR A 129 29.23 -14.46 -22.57
CA TYR A 129 30.16 -13.34 -22.51
C TYR A 129 30.25 -12.80 -21.07
N LEU A 130 30.88 -13.60 -20.22
CA LEU A 130 32.03 -13.13 -19.45
C LEU A 130 33.28 -13.69 -20.12
#